data_AF-A0A178BD67-F1
#
_entry.id   AF-A0A178BD67-F1
#
_cell.length_a   1.000
_cell.length_b   1.000
_cell.length_c   1.000
_cell.angle_alpha   90.00
_cell.angle_beta   90.00
_cell.angle_gamma   90.00
#
_symmetry.space_group_name_H-M   'P 1'
#
loop_
_entity.id
_entity.type
_entity.pdbx_description
1 polymer ?
#
loop_
_entity_poly.entity_id
_entity_poly.type
_entity_poly.pdbx_seq_one_letter_code
_entity_poly.pdbx_strand_id
1 'polypeptide(L)'
;MSSTDSRATAVEKGDEYFTGILDSILRKLKTDPSTITTEDARRLSENVVAKDEQTAKIVSAVEAFAAASEVIHEVNPQLGQAPHTSLLTVVNDLKVAVEQNPADVTTEVLRTAQNVVSKMQRAVGHTNAPHPELEDELREEIAKIEPKVAEGTVTIEEANHLHSLEARAHGHTERGGITSLAQSVAAKRERQLSLSNGSSPINNRSRANSKTFSSAHQAENNPNVKLEQGTIQPFTAKKREESLSDQTNSLYGCSTDDLKQGKGQAQHDREVTTKLAEMSLDTESKMSFHKRENSQPSVEVK
;
A
#
# COMPACT_ATOMS: atom_id res chain seq x y z
N MET A 1 29.17 -48.47 52.98
CA MET A 1 29.25 -47.03 53.32
C MET A 1 30.38 -46.42 52.50
N SER A 2 30.04 -45.58 51.52
CA SER A 2 30.80 -44.40 51.05
C SER A 2 30.26 -44.01 49.67
N SER A 3 29.38 -43.02 49.65
CA SER A 3 28.95 -42.32 48.44
C SER A 3 29.32 -40.86 48.62
N THR A 4 30.51 -40.48 48.15
CA THR A 4 31.02 -39.11 48.19
C THR A 4 30.69 -38.42 46.87
N ASP A 5 29.71 -37.52 46.96
CA ASP A 5 29.74 -36.13 46.49
C ASP A 5 30.54 -35.80 45.21
N SER A 6 29.84 -35.56 44.11
CA SER A 6 30.40 -35.11 42.82
C SER A 6 29.82 -33.77 42.34
N ARG A 7 29.25 -32.95 43.25
CA ARG A 7 28.52 -31.72 42.88
C ARG A 7 29.37 -30.44 42.86
N ALA A 8 30.65 -30.51 43.23
CA ALA A 8 31.47 -29.31 43.49
C ALA A 8 32.17 -28.67 42.26
N THR A 9 32.19 -29.29 41.07
CA THR A 9 33.08 -28.84 39.97
C THR A 9 32.41 -27.98 38.87
N ALA A 10 31.09 -27.77 38.92
CA ALA A 10 30.39 -27.00 37.89
C ALA A 10 30.30 -25.49 38.17
N VAL A 11 30.62 -25.05 39.39
CA VAL A 11 30.47 -23.63 39.79
C VAL A 11 31.69 -22.79 39.39
N GLU A 12 32.91 -23.36 39.39
CA GLU A 12 34.14 -22.57 39.17
C GLU A 12 34.34 -22.09 37.72
N LYS A 13 33.76 -22.76 36.71
CA LYS A 13 33.92 -22.35 35.30
C LYS A 13 33.14 -21.08 34.91
N GLY A 14 32.10 -20.72 35.68
CA GLY A 14 31.30 -19.53 35.41
C GLY A 14 32.02 -18.23 35.78
N ASP A 15 32.84 -18.27 36.83
CA ASP A 15 33.46 -17.08 37.40
C ASP A 15 34.58 -16.51 36.51
N GLU A 16 35.38 -17.38 35.85
CA GLU A 16 36.43 -16.94 34.92
C GLU A 16 35.85 -16.21 33.69
N TYR A 17 34.77 -16.74 33.11
CA TYR A 17 34.12 -16.11 31.95
C TYR A 17 33.53 -14.75 32.31
N PHE A 18 32.92 -14.64 33.48
CA PHE A 18 32.36 -13.40 33.99
C PHE A 18 33.45 -12.32 34.18
N THR A 19 34.56 -12.65 34.84
CA THR A 19 35.66 -11.69 35.03
C THR A 19 36.21 -11.16 33.71
N GLY A 20 36.30 -12.01 32.68
CA GLY A 20 36.70 -11.61 31.34
C GLY A 20 35.74 -10.61 30.68
N ILE A 21 34.42 -10.79 30.82
CA ILE A 21 33.41 -9.85 30.30
C ILE A 21 33.50 -8.51 31.03
N LEU A 22 33.54 -8.54 32.36
CA LEU A 22 33.60 -7.33 33.18
C LEU A 22 34.86 -6.52 32.87
N ASP A 23 36.03 -7.16 32.79
CA ASP A 23 37.29 -6.50 32.47
C ASP A 23 37.29 -5.90 31.06
N SER A 24 36.65 -6.56 30.10
CA SER A 24 36.46 -6.03 28.75
C SER A 24 35.63 -4.75 28.77
N ILE A 25 34.51 -4.73 29.51
CA ILE A 25 33.61 -3.57 29.60
C ILE A 25 34.27 -2.43 30.38
N LEU A 26 34.93 -2.71 31.50
CA LEU A 26 35.68 -1.71 32.26
C LEU A 26 36.82 -1.10 31.44
N ARG A 27 37.48 -1.92 30.59
CA ARG A 27 38.48 -1.43 29.65
C ARG A 27 37.86 -0.48 28.62
N LYS A 28 36.74 -0.85 28.01
CA LYS A 28 36.00 0.02 27.07
C LYS A 28 35.59 1.34 27.73
N LEU A 29 34.98 1.28 28.93
CA LEU A 29 34.62 2.46 29.74
C LEU A 29 35.82 3.39 29.97
N LYS A 30 36.99 2.82 30.25
CA LYS A 30 38.21 3.59 30.55
C LYS A 30 38.87 4.18 29.30
N THR A 31 38.81 3.49 28.15
CA THR A 31 39.43 3.96 26.90
C THR A 31 38.53 4.90 26.13
N ASP A 32 37.28 4.53 25.90
CA ASP A 32 36.30 5.31 25.16
C ASP A 32 34.87 4.83 25.51
N PRO A 33 34.13 5.57 26.36
CA PRO A 33 32.80 5.16 26.80
C PRO A 33 31.76 5.14 25.67
N SER A 34 32.00 5.81 24.55
CA SER A 34 31.08 5.79 23.40
C SER A 34 31.05 4.43 22.68
N THR A 35 32.10 3.62 22.85
CA THR A 35 32.21 2.28 22.25
C THR A 35 31.36 1.21 22.92
N ILE A 36 30.66 1.55 24.00
CA ILE A 36 29.78 0.63 24.73
C ILE A 36 28.48 0.48 23.96
N THR A 37 28.16 -0.76 23.61
CA THR A 37 26.95 -1.12 22.87
C THR A 37 25.87 -1.68 23.80
N THR A 38 24.61 -1.66 23.35
CA THR A 38 23.49 -2.32 24.05
C THR A 38 23.73 -3.82 24.23
N GLU A 39 24.45 -4.46 23.31
CA GLU A 39 24.87 -5.86 23.41
C GLU A 39 25.88 -6.10 24.54
N ASP A 40 26.80 -5.15 24.80
CA ASP A 40 27.74 -5.25 25.92
C ASP A 40 27.00 -5.17 27.27
N ALA A 41 26.03 -4.25 27.38
CA ALA A 41 25.19 -4.13 28.58
C ALA A 41 24.35 -5.39 28.84
N ARG A 42 23.75 -5.95 27.78
CA ARG A 42 22.97 -7.19 27.84
C ARG A 42 23.82 -8.39 28.29
N ARG A 43 25.03 -8.55 27.72
CA ARG A 43 25.94 -9.63 28.13
C ARG A 43 26.36 -9.50 29.59
N LEU A 44 26.54 -8.27 30.07
CA LEU A 44 26.87 -8.02 31.47
C LEU A 44 25.70 -8.41 32.38
N SER A 45 24.48 -7.97 32.09
CA SER A 45 23.31 -8.27 32.92
C SER A 45 22.92 -9.76 32.91
N GLU A 46 23.11 -10.47 31.80
CA GLU A 46 22.86 -11.93 31.71
C GLU A 46 23.85 -12.77 32.54
N ASN A 47 25.09 -12.31 32.70
CA ASN A 47 26.15 -13.05 33.41
C ASN A 47 26.37 -12.59 34.86
N VAL A 48 25.75 -11.48 35.27
CA VAL A 48 25.86 -10.91 36.61
C VAL A 48 24.65 -11.25 37.44
N VAL A 49 24.84 -12.09 38.46
CA VAL A 49 23.93 -12.13 39.61
C VAL A 49 24.39 -11.05 40.57
N ALA A 50 23.70 -9.91 40.61
CA ALA A 50 24.03 -8.80 41.49
C ALA A 50 23.83 -9.21 42.96
N LYS A 51 24.89 -9.74 43.59
CA LYS A 51 24.90 -10.11 45.02
C LYS A 51 25.15 -8.91 45.92
N ASP A 52 25.78 -7.87 45.40
CA ASP A 52 26.19 -6.66 46.09
C ASP A 52 25.65 -5.41 45.39
N GLU A 53 25.38 -4.37 46.18
CA GLU A 53 24.83 -3.09 45.71
C GLU A 53 25.76 -2.39 44.71
N GLN A 54 27.08 -2.57 44.87
CA GLN A 54 28.07 -1.96 43.99
C GLN A 54 28.00 -2.57 42.57
N THR A 55 27.94 -3.89 42.46
CA THR A 55 27.75 -4.55 41.17
C THR A 55 26.44 -4.14 40.50
N ALA A 56 25.34 -4.03 41.25
CA ALA A 56 24.07 -3.54 40.71
C ALA A 56 24.19 -2.11 40.13
N LYS A 57 24.89 -1.22 40.82
CA LYS A 57 25.15 0.16 40.34
C LYS A 57 25.98 0.16 39.07
N ILE A 58 26.97 -0.72 38.94
CA ILE A 58 27.80 -0.84 37.74
C ILE A 58 26.96 -1.30 36.54
N VAL A 59 26.15 -2.35 36.70
CA VAL A 59 25.25 -2.84 35.64
C VAL A 59 24.30 -1.73 35.19
N SER A 60 23.64 -1.06 36.14
CA SER A 60 22.70 0.03 35.85
C SER A 60 23.38 1.22 35.15
N ALA A 61 24.61 1.57 35.55
CA ALA A 61 25.36 2.62 34.89
C ALA A 61 25.74 2.23 33.44
N VAL A 62 26.19 1.00 33.21
CA VAL A 62 26.53 0.49 31.88
C VAL A 62 25.31 0.46 30.96
N GLU A 63 24.15 0.05 31.46
CA GLU A 63 22.88 0.10 30.72
C GLU A 63 22.48 1.53 30.35
N ALA A 64 22.60 2.47 31.29
CA ALA A 64 22.32 3.88 31.04
C ALA A 64 23.27 4.48 29.98
N PHE A 65 24.56 4.12 30.03
CA PHE A 65 25.54 4.54 29.02
C PHE A 65 25.25 3.94 27.65
N ALA A 66 24.89 2.65 27.57
CA ALA A 66 24.55 2.00 26.31
C ALA A 66 23.31 2.64 25.66
N ALA A 67 22.26 2.93 26.45
CA ALA A 67 21.06 3.61 25.97
C ALA A 67 21.35 5.04 25.50
N ALA A 68 22.23 5.78 26.20
CA ALA A 68 22.63 7.12 25.79
C ALA A 68 23.52 7.10 24.53
N SER A 69 24.37 6.08 24.35
CA SER A 69 25.22 5.94 23.18
C SER A 69 24.40 5.61 21.91
N GLU A 70 23.32 4.86 22.03
CA GLU A 70 22.39 4.57 20.92
C GLU A 70 21.76 5.85 20.35
N VAL A 71 21.51 6.85 21.18
CA VAL A 71 21.01 8.17 20.75
C VAL A 71 22.06 8.97 19.97
N ILE A 72 23.35 8.76 20.24
CA ILE A 72 24.46 9.48 19.56
C ILE A 72 24.89 8.74 18.28
N HIS A 73 24.74 7.41 18.27
CA HIS A 73 24.85 6.57 17.10
C HIS A 73 23.50 6.31 16.43
N GLU A 74 22.59 7.29 16.48
CA GLU A 74 21.54 7.41 15.48
C GLU A 74 22.23 7.49 14.12
N VAL A 75 22.34 6.29 13.55
CA VAL A 75 22.49 5.99 12.14
C VAL A 75 21.78 7.09 11.41
N ASN A 76 22.58 7.97 10.79
CA ASN A 76 22.14 8.90 9.77
C ASN A 76 21.13 8.11 8.91
N PRO A 77 19.81 8.34 9.06
CA PRO A 77 18.83 7.36 8.64
C PRO A 77 19.05 7.17 7.16
N GLN A 78 19.44 5.96 6.76
CA GLN A 78 19.71 5.69 5.36
C GLN A 78 18.49 6.14 4.59
N LEU A 79 18.72 7.16 3.76
CA LEU A 79 17.75 7.84 2.93
C LEU A 79 17.06 6.80 2.04
N GLY A 80 15.99 6.16 2.54
CA GLY A 80 15.32 5.05 1.84
C GLY A 80 14.76 3.91 2.70
N GLN A 81 15.17 3.75 3.97
CA GLN A 81 14.41 2.89 4.89
C GLN A 81 13.51 3.77 5.75
N ALA A 82 12.23 3.81 5.37
CA ALA A 82 11.21 4.54 6.12
C ALA A 82 11.24 4.01 7.57
N PRO A 83 11.51 4.87 8.57
CA PRO A 83 11.36 4.45 9.96
C PRO A 83 9.95 3.91 10.10
N HIS A 84 9.82 2.64 10.49
CA HIS A 84 8.54 2.02 10.79
C HIS A 84 7.98 2.55 12.12
N THR A 85 8.07 3.86 12.37
CA THR A 85 7.28 4.48 13.41
C THR A 85 5.83 4.30 12.99
N SER A 86 5.07 3.57 13.82
CA SER A 86 3.64 3.42 13.60
C SER A 86 3.04 4.80 13.43
N LEU A 87 2.23 5.01 12.38
CA LEU A 87 1.55 6.29 12.12
C LEU A 87 0.81 6.80 13.36
N LEU A 88 0.28 5.88 14.18
CA LEU A 88 -0.37 6.18 15.44
C LEU A 88 0.57 6.86 16.45
N THR A 89 1.83 6.41 16.53
CA THR A 89 2.84 7.02 17.41
C THR A 89 3.13 8.45 16.96
N VAL A 90 3.35 8.66 15.66
CA VAL A 90 3.61 10.01 15.11
C VAL A 90 2.44 10.96 15.37
N VAL A 91 1.20 10.49 15.24
CA VAL A 91 0.01 11.30 15.53
C VAL A 91 -0.09 11.64 17.03
N ASN A 92 0.24 10.70 17.92
CA ASN A 92 0.26 10.97 19.36
C ASN A 92 1.38 11.95 19.74
N ASP A 93 2.57 11.82 19.15
CA ASP A 93 3.69 12.73 19.39
C ASP A 93 3.34 14.15 18.91
N LEU A 94 2.74 14.26 17.71
CA LEU A 94 2.24 15.54 17.20
C LEU A 94 1.19 16.15 18.14
N LYS A 95 0.27 15.35 18.68
CA LYS A 95 -0.73 15.81 19.64
C LYS A 95 -0.07 16.37 20.90
N VAL A 96 0.87 15.64 21.49
CA VAL A 96 1.59 16.07 22.70
C VAL A 96 2.38 17.36 22.43
N ALA A 97 3.05 17.46 21.27
CA ALA A 97 3.79 18.66 20.89
C ALA A 97 2.89 19.90 20.75
N VAL A 98 1.72 19.75 20.11
CA VAL A 98 0.73 20.83 19.96
C VAL A 98 0.14 21.26 21.30
N GLU A 99 -0.10 20.31 22.22
CA GLU A 99 -0.60 20.61 23.57
C GLU A 99 0.45 21.34 24.43
N GLN A 100 1.74 20.98 24.30
CA GLN A 100 2.82 21.61 25.05
C GLN A 100 3.15 23.02 24.54
N ASN A 101 3.15 23.24 23.22
CA ASN A 101 3.57 24.50 22.60
C ASN A 101 2.57 24.96 21.51
N PRO A 102 1.38 25.45 21.88
CA PRO A 102 0.36 25.84 20.90
C PRO A 102 0.78 27.05 20.05
N ALA A 103 1.73 27.87 20.53
CA ALA A 103 2.26 29.03 19.80
C ALA A 103 3.09 28.64 18.55
N ASP A 104 3.61 27.40 18.51
CA ASP A 104 4.40 26.89 17.39
C ASP A 104 3.51 26.39 16.24
N VAL A 105 2.18 26.36 16.42
CA VAL A 105 1.23 25.96 15.38
C VAL A 105 1.04 27.11 14.38
N THR A 106 1.86 27.12 13.35
CA THR A 106 1.74 28.08 12.24
C THR A 106 0.72 27.62 11.19
N THR A 107 0.37 28.51 10.26
CA THR A 107 -0.54 28.19 9.16
C THR A 107 0.01 27.10 8.23
N GLU A 108 1.33 27.00 8.11
CA GLU A 108 2.04 25.98 7.34
C GLU A 108 1.91 24.60 8.00
N VAL A 109 2.03 24.53 9.33
CA VAL A 109 1.83 23.31 10.11
C VAL A 109 0.39 22.81 9.93
N LEU A 110 -0.60 23.70 10.06
CA LEU A 110 -2.01 23.37 9.84
C LEU A 110 -2.28 22.88 8.42
N ARG A 111 -1.77 23.57 7.40
CA ARG A 111 -1.93 23.16 5.99
C ARG A 111 -1.31 21.79 5.73
N THR A 112 -0.16 21.52 6.33
CA THR A 112 0.54 20.24 6.21
C THR A 112 -0.25 19.12 6.89
N ALA A 113 -0.73 19.35 8.12
CA ALA A 113 -1.58 18.40 8.83
C ALA A 113 -2.87 18.09 8.07
N GLN A 114 -3.54 19.10 7.49
CA GLN A 114 -4.73 18.91 6.65
C GLN A 114 -4.44 18.07 5.40
N ASN A 115 -3.29 18.28 4.75
CA ASN A 115 -2.87 17.47 3.60
C ASN A 115 -2.64 16.02 4.01
N VAL A 116 -1.97 15.78 5.15
CA VAL A 116 -1.77 14.44 5.72
C VAL A 116 -3.12 13.78 6.03
N VAL A 117 -4.03 14.45 6.73
CA VAL A 117 -5.38 13.96 7.02
C VAL A 117 -6.13 13.62 5.73
N SER A 118 -6.04 14.47 4.71
CA SER A 118 -6.67 14.20 3.41
C SER A 118 -6.12 12.91 2.80
N LYS A 119 -4.79 12.71 2.80
CA LYS A 119 -4.16 11.47 2.32
C LYS A 119 -4.56 10.25 3.16
N MET A 120 -4.65 10.39 4.47
CA MET A 120 -5.10 9.32 5.37
C MET A 120 -6.56 8.96 5.07
N GLN A 121 -7.45 9.94 4.91
CA GLN A 121 -8.82 9.71 4.46
C GLN A 121 -8.84 8.96 3.14
N ARG A 122 -7.98 9.34 2.18
CA ARG A 122 -7.87 8.62 0.90
C ARG A 122 -7.49 7.15 1.09
N ALA A 123 -6.46 6.90 1.90
CA ALA A 123 -5.94 5.56 2.16
C ALA A 123 -6.94 4.65 2.88
N VAL A 124 -7.78 5.21 3.76
CA VAL A 124 -8.84 4.46 4.45
C VAL A 124 -10.07 4.25 3.55
N GLY A 125 -10.06 4.74 2.31
CA GLY A 125 -11.19 4.64 1.39
C GLY A 125 -12.28 5.70 1.63
N HIS A 126 -12.03 6.69 2.49
CA HIS A 126 -12.86 7.88 2.67
C HIS A 126 -12.56 8.96 1.62
N THR A 127 -11.89 8.64 0.50
CA THR A 127 -11.78 9.55 -0.67
C THR A 127 -13.12 9.97 -1.22
N ASN A 128 -14.12 9.12 -1.04
CA ASN A 128 -15.48 9.28 -1.51
C ASN A 128 -16.40 9.15 -0.31
N ALA A 129 -16.15 9.94 0.75
CA ALA A 129 -17.19 10.10 1.75
C ALA A 129 -18.45 10.53 0.97
N PRO A 130 -19.54 9.74 1.02
CA PRO A 130 -20.73 10.06 0.26
C PRO A 130 -21.09 11.50 0.57
N HIS A 131 -21.09 12.34 -0.46
CA HIS A 131 -21.52 13.72 -0.32
C HIS A 131 -23.04 13.67 -0.42
N PRO A 132 -23.79 13.66 0.70
CA PRO A 132 -25.24 13.53 0.65
C PRO A 132 -25.88 14.65 -0.17
N GLU A 133 -25.23 15.82 -0.20
CA GLU A 133 -25.66 16.97 -1.01
C GLU A 133 -25.60 16.72 -2.52
N LEU A 134 -24.68 15.86 -2.99
CA LEU A 134 -24.57 15.50 -4.42
C LEU A 134 -25.53 14.37 -4.81
N GLU A 135 -26.07 13.61 -3.85
CA GLU A 135 -27.02 12.54 -4.16
C GLU A 135 -28.34 13.09 -4.69
N ASP A 136 -28.79 14.23 -4.18
CA ASP A 136 -30.05 14.83 -4.63
C ASP A 136 -29.92 15.36 -6.06
N GLU A 137 -28.81 16.05 -6.38
CA GLU A 137 -28.49 16.49 -7.75
C GLU A 137 -28.37 15.28 -8.70
N LEU A 138 -27.74 14.19 -8.25
CA LEU A 138 -27.64 12.95 -9.01
C LEU A 138 -29.02 12.34 -9.29
N ARG A 139 -29.92 12.28 -8.28
CA ARG A 139 -31.29 11.76 -8.46
C ARG A 139 -32.10 12.60 -9.44
N GLU A 140 -31.98 13.92 -9.39
CA GLU A 140 -32.65 14.84 -10.31
C GLU A 140 -32.18 14.63 -11.76
N GLU A 141 -30.86 14.54 -11.98
CA GLU A 141 -30.33 14.34 -13.33
C GLU A 141 -30.62 12.92 -13.85
N ILE A 142 -30.64 11.90 -12.98
CA ILE A 142 -31.12 10.56 -13.32
C ILE A 142 -32.56 10.61 -13.82
N ALA A 143 -33.48 11.27 -13.09
CA ALA A 143 -34.89 11.35 -13.47
C ALA A 143 -35.10 12.06 -14.83
N LYS A 144 -34.22 13.01 -15.16
CA LYS A 144 -34.22 13.73 -16.44
C LYS A 144 -33.63 12.92 -17.60
N ILE A 145 -32.61 12.12 -17.35
CA ILE A 145 -31.90 11.32 -18.37
C ILE A 145 -32.61 9.99 -18.64
N GLU A 146 -33.26 9.38 -17.65
CA GLU A 146 -33.95 8.09 -17.77
C GLU A 146 -34.89 7.98 -18.99
N PRO A 147 -35.82 8.93 -19.26
CA PRO A 147 -36.65 8.87 -20.46
C PRO A 147 -35.84 8.99 -21.76
N LYS A 148 -34.77 9.81 -21.77
CA LYS A 148 -33.89 9.97 -22.95
C LYS A 148 -33.09 8.71 -23.25
N VAL A 149 -32.70 7.96 -22.23
CA VAL A 149 -32.04 6.65 -22.37
C VAL A 149 -32.99 5.67 -23.06
N ALA A 150 -34.26 5.62 -22.62
CA ALA A 150 -35.27 4.74 -23.21
C ALA A 150 -35.55 5.09 -24.68
N GLU A 151 -35.59 6.38 -25.01
CA GLU A 151 -35.78 6.86 -26.39
C GLU A 151 -34.53 6.73 -27.26
N GLY A 152 -33.35 6.59 -26.66
CA GLY A 152 -32.07 6.58 -27.39
C GLY A 152 -31.56 7.97 -27.80
N THR A 153 -32.06 9.03 -27.16
CA THR A 153 -31.84 10.45 -27.54
C THR A 153 -30.81 11.17 -26.64
N VAL A 154 -30.10 10.42 -25.78
CA VAL A 154 -29.04 10.96 -24.90
C VAL A 154 -27.90 11.57 -25.72
N THR A 155 -27.36 12.71 -25.26
CA THR A 155 -26.14 13.32 -25.82
C THR A 155 -24.87 12.90 -25.07
N ILE A 156 -23.70 13.09 -25.67
CA ILE A 156 -22.41 12.73 -25.04
C ILE A 156 -22.16 13.59 -23.80
N GLU A 157 -22.54 14.86 -23.86
CA GLU A 157 -22.39 15.82 -22.77
C GLU A 157 -23.24 15.41 -21.57
N GLU A 158 -24.49 15.00 -21.79
CA GLU A 158 -25.39 14.50 -20.75
C GLU A 158 -24.85 13.23 -20.09
N ALA A 159 -24.38 12.27 -20.90
CA ALA A 159 -23.80 11.03 -20.37
C ALA A 159 -22.51 11.28 -19.57
N ASN A 160 -21.66 12.20 -20.00
CA ASN A 160 -20.44 12.59 -19.28
C ASN A 160 -20.74 13.38 -18.01
N HIS A 161 -21.75 14.26 -18.04
CA HIS A 161 -22.20 15.00 -16.87
C HIS A 161 -22.72 14.06 -15.78
N LEU A 162 -23.60 13.12 -16.15
CA LEU A 162 -24.12 12.10 -15.24
C LEU A 162 -23.00 11.22 -14.66
N HIS A 163 -22.03 10.80 -15.49
CA HIS A 163 -20.86 10.05 -15.04
C HIS A 163 -20.00 10.83 -14.03
N SER A 164 -19.82 12.13 -14.26
CA SER A 164 -19.09 12.99 -13.32
C SER A 164 -19.81 13.17 -11.99
N LEU A 165 -21.15 13.24 -11.99
CA LEU A 165 -21.96 13.31 -10.76
C LEU A 165 -21.90 12.00 -9.99
N GLU A 166 -22.12 10.86 -10.65
CA GLU A 166 -22.08 9.54 -10.02
C GLU A 166 -20.69 9.22 -9.47
N ALA A 167 -19.62 9.50 -10.24
CA ALA A 167 -18.25 9.31 -9.77
C ALA A 167 -17.91 10.19 -8.56
N ARG A 168 -18.52 11.38 -8.43
CA ARG A 168 -18.34 12.24 -7.24
C ARG A 168 -19.20 11.80 -6.06
N ALA A 169 -20.42 11.33 -6.29
CA ALA A 169 -21.33 10.88 -5.24
C ALA A 169 -20.91 9.51 -4.65
N HIS A 170 -20.56 8.56 -5.52
CA HIS A 170 -20.30 7.17 -5.14
C HIS A 170 -18.84 6.74 -5.32
N GLY A 171 -18.00 7.52 -6.00
CA GLY A 171 -16.60 7.16 -6.27
C GLY A 171 -16.42 6.13 -7.39
N HIS A 172 -17.50 5.56 -7.92
CA HIS A 172 -17.51 4.57 -8.97
C HIS A 172 -18.83 4.63 -9.75
N THR A 173 -18.85 4.09 -10.96
CA THR A 173 -20.09 3.91 -11.72
C THR A 173 -20.58 2.48 -11.66
N GLU A 174 -21.85 2.30 -11.32
CA GLU A 174 -22.45 0.97 -11.23
C GLU A 174 -22.54 0.31 -12.61
N ARG A 175 -22.07 -0.95 -12.69
CA ARG A 175 -22.11 -1.71 -13.94
C ARG A 175 -23.56 -2.04 -14.29
N GLY A 176 -24.05 -1.49 -15.40
CA GLY A 176 -25.44 -1.64 -15.82
C GLY A 176 -26.40 -0.63 -15.19
N GLY A 177 -25.90 0.30 -14.39
CA GLY A 177 -26.66 1.45 -13.91
C GLY A 177 -27.03 2.43 -15.03
N ILE A 178 -27.88 3.40 -14.71
CA ILE A 178 -28.44 4.37 -15.67
C ILE A 178 -27.32 5.14 -16.39
N THR A 179 -26.25 5.52 -15.69
CA THR A 179 -25.08 6.17 -16.30
C THR A 179 -24.37 5.29 -17.33
N SER A 180 -24.17 4.01 -17.03
CA SER A 180 -23.54 3.07 -17.95
C SER A 180 -24.39 2.87 -19.21
N LEU A 181 -25.73 2.83 -19.05
CA LEU A 181 -26.67 2.79 -20.16
C LEU A 181 -26.65 4.09 -20.98
N ALA A 182 -26.65 5.25 -20.32
CA ALA A 182 -26.56 6.56 -20.95
C ALA A 182 -25.30 6.71 -21.81
N GLN A 183 -24.13 6.30 -21.30
CA GLN A 183 -22.88 6.26 -22.05
C GLN A 183 -22.96 5.33 -23.27
N SER A 184 -23.55 4.14 -23.11
CA SER A 184 -23.73 3.19 -24.21
C SER A 184 -24.63 3.74 -25.32
N VAL A 185 -25.75 4.37 -24.94
CA VAL A 185 -26.69 5.01 -25.86
C VAL A 185 -26.04 6.18 -26.59
N ALA A 186 -25.37 7.08 -25.87
CA ALA A 186 -24.67 8.22 -26.46
C ALA A 186 -23.60 7.77 -27.47
N ALA A 187 -22.77 6.78 -27.10
CA ALA A 187 -21.76 6.22 -28.00
C ALA A 187 -22.37 5.52 -29.22
N LYS A 188 -23.52 4.84 -29.07
CA LYS A 188 -24.23 4.22 -30.19
C LYS A 188 -24.77 5.28 -31.15
N ARG A 189 -25.33 6.37 -30.62
CA ARG A 189 -25.84 7.50 -31.41
C ARG A 189 -24.72 8.21 -32.17
N GLU A 190 -23.60 8.49 -31.50
CA GLU A 190 -22.42 9.10 -32.13
C GLU A 190 -21.93 8.30 -33.35
N ARG A 191 -21.91 6.96 -33.21
CA ARG A 191 -21.56 6.08 -34.34
C ARG A 191 -22.57 6.19 -35.48
N GLN A 192 -23.87 6.25 -35.17
CA GLN A 192 -24.90 6.40 -36.21
C GLN A 192 -24.82 7.74 -36.93
N LEU A 193 -24.59 8.84 -36.21
CA LEU A 193 -24.41 10.17 -36.78
C LEU A 193 -23.16 10.26 -37.66
N SER A 194 -22.08 9.61 -37.24
CA SER A 194 -20.85 9.52 -38.03
C SER A 194 -21.08 8.76 -39.34
N LEU A 195 -21.93 7.72 -39.33
CA LEU A 195 -22.29 6.94 -40.52
C LEU A 195 -23.23 7.70 -41.47
N SER A 196 -24.14 8.51 -40.95
CA SER A 196 -25.08 9.30 -41.78
C SER A 196 -24.43 10.49 -42.47
N ASN A 197 -23.41 11.11 -41.85
CA ASN A 197 -22.67 12.22 -42.46
C ASN A 197 -21.58 11.74 -43.43
N GLY A 198 -21.15 10.48 -43.32
CA GLY A 198 -20.22 9.83 -44.22
C GLY A 198 -20.88 9.17 -45.42
N SER A 199 -21.67 9.92 -46.20
CA SER A 199 -22.06 9.50 -47.56
C SER A 199 -20.84 9.51 -48.48
N SER A 200 -19.96 8.53 -48.31
CA SER A 200 -19.07 8.04 -49.35
C SER A 200 -19.28 6.52 -49.43
N PRO A 201 -20.11 6.06 -50.39
CA PRO A 201 -20.44 4.65 -50.53
C PRO A 201 -19.30 3.97 -51.27
N ILE A 202 -18.21 3.59 -50.62
CA ILE A 202 -17.23 2.70 -51.27
C ILE A 202 -16.72 1.64 -50.29
N ASN A 203 -17.01 0.40 -50.66
CA ASN A 203 -16.39 -0.86 -50.27
C ASN A 203 -16.81 -1.48 -48.93
N ASN A 204 -17.95 -2.16 -49.02
CA ASN A 204 -18.07 -3.57 -48.68
C ASN A 204 -16.75 -4.33 -48.98
N ARG A 205 -15.84 -4.41 -48.02
CA ARG A 205 -14.92 -5.55 -47.93
C ARG A 205 -15.49 -6.49 -46.89
N SER A 206 -16.11 -7.54 -47.42
CA SER A 206 -16.54 -8.75 -46.74
C SER A 206 -15.57 -9.09 -45.61
N ARG A 207 -16.09 -9.09 -44.38
CA ARG A 207 -15.46 -9.72 -43.23
C ARG A 207 -15.24 -11.20 -43.58
N ALA A 208 -14.01 -11.51 -43.99
CA ALA A 208 -13.49 -12.85 -44.01
C ALA A 208 -13.46 -13.36 -42.57
N ASN A 209 -14.44 -14.20 -42.26
CA ASN A 209 -14.30 -15.46 -41.55
C ASN A 209 -12.89 -15.75 -40.97
N SER A 210 -12.72 -15.53 -39.67
CA SER A 210 -11.73 -16.23 -38.84
C SER A 210 -12.40 -16.53 -37.49
N LYS A 211 -13.19 -17.61 -37.41
CA LYS A 211 -12.79 -18.93 -36.90
C LYS A 211 -11.89 -18.87 -35.66
N THR A 212 -12.53 -19.11 -34.51
CA THR A 212 -12.08 -20.01 -33.42
C THR A 212 -10.61 -19.90 -32.98
N PHE A 213 -10.38 -19.19 -31.88
CA PHE A 213 -9.26 -19.47 -31.00
C PHE A 213 -9.76 -20.23 -29.76
N SER A 214 -9.63 -21.54 -29.82
CA SER A 214 -9.62 -22.43 -28.66
C SER A 214 -8.27 -22.24 -27.97
N SER A 215 -8.25 -21.78 -26.72
CA SER A 215 -7.03 -21.77 -25.91
C SER A 215 -6.80 -23.18 -25.35
N ALA A 216 -5.98 -23.97 -26.05
CA ALA A 216 -5.40 -25.18 -25.49
C ALA A 216 -4.02 -24.85 -24.91
N HIS A 217 -3.82 -25.29 -23.67
CA HIS A 217 -2.52 -25.50 -23.05
C HIS A 217 -1.50 -26.12 -24.00
N GLN A 218 -0.29 -25.57 -24.04
CA GLN A 218 0.93 -26.39 -24.04
C GLN A 218 2.14 -25.55 -23.61
N ALA A 219 2.77 -26.01 -22.53
CA ALA A 219 4.14 -25.70 -22.16
C ALA A 219 5.10 -26.39 -23.16
N GLU A 220 6.24 -25.77 -23.45
CA GLU A 220 7.60 -26.35 -23.32
C GLU A 220 8.67 -25.47 -23.98
N ASN A 221 9.69 -25.15 -23.18
CA ASN A 221 11.14 -25.23 -23.43
C ASN A 221 11.77 -24.81 -24.79
N ASN A 222 12.44 -23.63 -24.75
CA ASN A 222 13.85 -23.38 -25.16
C ASN A 222 14.27 -23.47 -26.66
N PRO A 223 15.48 -23.00 -27.07
CA PRO A 223 15.91 -21.60 -27.20
C PRO A 223 16.45 -21.25 -28.62
N ASN A 224 16.82 -19.97 -28.80
CA ASN A 224 17.87 -19.50 -29.72
C ASN A 224 17.59 -19.51 -31.23
N VAL A 225 17.12 -18.38 -31.77
CA VAL A 225 17.43 -17.98 -33.16
C VAL A 225 17.82 -16.51 -33.20
N LYS A 226 19.10 -16.32 -33.51
CA LYS A 226 19.77 -15.11 -33.97
C LYS A 226 19.47 -14.95 -35.46
N LEU A 227 18.85 -13.85 -35.92
CA LEU A 227 19.21 -13.22 -37.20
C LEU A 227 18.41 -11.92 -37.48
N GLU A 228 19.18 -10.96 -37.98
CA GLU A 228 18.86 -9.90 -38.95
C GLU A 228 18.12 -8.63 -38.53
N GLN A 229 18.98 -7.63 -38.32
CA GLN A 229 18.81 -6.22 -38.61
C GLN A 229 18.02 -5.97 -39.91
N GLY A 230 16.84 -5.40 -39.77
CA GLY A 230 16.09 -4.76 -40.84
C GLY A 230 15.93 -3.27 -40.55
N THR A 231 16.62 -2.45 -41.34
CA THR A 231 16.60 -0.98 -41.35
C THR A 231 15.18 -0.44 -41.53
N ILE A 232 14.65 0.25 -40.50
CA ILE A 232 13.41 1.03 -40.60
C ILE A 232 13.77 2.50 -40.84
N GLN A 233 13.34 3.03 -41.98
CA GLN A 233 13.45 4.45 -42.32
C GLN A 233 12.52 5.31 -41.44
N PRO A 234 12.95 6.50 -40.98
CA PRO A 234 12.09 7.42 -40.26
C PRO A 234 11.18 8.21 -41.22
N PHE A 235 9.86 8.06 -41.05
CA PHE A 235 8.87 8.99 -41.61
C PHE A 235 8.95 10.33 -40.85
N THR A 236 9.29 11.41 -41.56
CA THR A 236 9.23 12.76 -41.04
C THR A 236 7.80 13.31 -41.18
N ALA A 237 7.09 13.41 -40.04
CA ALA A 237 5.81 14.11 -39.99
C ALA A 237 6.06 15.63 -40.05
N LYS A 238 5.55 16.26 -41.10
CA LYS A 238 5.50 17.72 -41.27
C LYS A 238 4.64 18.34 -40.15
N LYS A 239 5.32 19.11 -39.31
CA LYS A 239 4.77 20.08 -38.37
C LYS A 239 3.96 21.13 -39.14
N ARG A 240 2.64 21.15 -38.95
CA ARG A 240 1.77 22.23 -39.40
C ARG A 240 1.64 23.20 -38.24
N GLU A 241 2.32 24.34 -38.37
CA GLU A 241 2.14 25.50 -37.51
C GLU A 241 0.90 26.25 -38.01
N GLU A 242 -0.15 26.28 -37.19
CA GLU A 242 -1.18 27.31 -37.27
C GLU A 242 -1.34 27.90 -35.86
N SER A 243 -1.09 29.20 -35.81
CA SER A 243 -1.09 30.08 -34.65
C SER A 243 -2.50 30.45 -34.19
N LEU A 244 -2.55 31.19 -33.07
CA LEU A 244 -3.66 31.99 -32.49
C LEU A 244 -4.39 31.28 -31.34
N SER A 245 -3.98 31.50 -30.09
CA SER A 245 -4.31 32.63 -29.21
C SER A 245 -5.67 32.46 -28.54
N ASP A 246 -5.66 32.17 -27.23
CA ASP A 246 -6.45 32.93 -26.26
C ASP A 246 -5.88 32.75 -24.85
N GLN A 247 -5.42 33.88 -24.32
CA GLN A 247 -5.08 34.09 -22.92
C GLN A 247 -6.37 34.14 -22.11
N THR A 248 -6.58 33.18 -21.20
CA THR A 248 -7.26 33.45 -19.93
C THR A 248 -6.66 32.59 -18.82
N ASN A 249 -6.52 33.22 -17.65
CA ASN A 249 -5.87 32.76 -16.43
C ASN A 249 -6.15 31.29 -16.06
N SER A 250 -5.08 30.51 -15.87
CA SER A 250 -5.09 29.29 -15.05
C SER A 250 -3.92 29.35 -14.06
N LEU A 251 -4.21 29.90 -12.88
CA LEU A 251 -3.32 29.91 -11.72
C LEU A 251 -3.64 28.67 -10.86
N TYR A 252 -3.35 27.47 -11.38
CA TYR A 252 -3.17 26.26 -10.57
C TYR A 252 -2.11 25.40 -11.23
N GLY A 253 -0.86 25.53 -10.75
CA GLY A 253 0.24 24.67 -11.11
C GLY A 253 0.03 23.27 -10.54
N CYS A 254 -0.67 22.42 -11.28
CA CYS A 254 -0.61 20.98 -11.11
C CYS A 254 0.69 20.50 -11.75
N SER A 255 1.70 20.22 -10.92
CA SER A 255 2.99 19.70 -11.34
C SER A 255 2.80 18.30 -11.95
N THR A 256 3.09 18.17 -13.24
CA THR A 256 2.90 16.95 -14.05
C THR A 256 4.16 16.09 -14.17
N ASP A 257 5.09 16.16 -13.22
CA ASP A 257 6.39 15.48 -13.36
C ASP A 257 6.46 14.02 -12.86
N ASP A 258 5.36 13.45 -12.35
CA ASP A 258 5.33 12.05 -11.85
C ASP A 258 4.56 11.06 -12.74
N LEU A 259 4.71 11.15 -14.07
CA LEU A 259 4.08 10.22 -15.01
C LEU A 259 5.08 9.39 -15.84
N LYS A 260 6.11 8.82 -15.19
CA LYS A 260 6.99 7.81 -15.83
C LYS A 260 7.34 6.56 -15.02
N GLN A 261 6.80 6.35 -13.81
CA GLN A 261 7.06 5.12 -13.03
C GLN A 261 5.86 4.18 -12.82
N GLY A 262 4.74 4.39 -13.54
CA GLY A 262 3.49 3.64 -13.31
C GLY A 262 3.20 2.43 -14.22
N LYS A 263 4.20 1.79 -14.86
CA LYS A 263 3.94 0.59 -15.71
C LYS A 263 4.34 -0.75 -15.10
N GLY A 264 4.96 -0.78 -13.92
CA GLY A 264 5.37 -2.03 -13.25
C GLY A 264 4.38 -2.57 -12.21
N GLN A 265 3.46 -1.74 -11.69
CA GLN A 265 2.69 -2.09 -10.49
C GLN A 265 1.38 -2.83 -10.79
N ALA A 266 0.81 -2.65 -11.99
CA ALA A 266 -0.43 -3.34 -12.39
C ALA A 266 -0.27 -4.85 -12.65
N GLN A 267 0.96 -5.37 -12.77
CA GLN A 267 1.21 -6.81 -12.85
C GLN A 267 1.31 -7.46 -11.47
N HIS A 268 1.82 -6.76 -10.46
CA HIS A 268 1.99 -7.31 -9.11
C HIS A 268 0.65 -7.46 -8.39
N ASP A 269 -0.28 -6.51 -8.57
CA ASP A 269 -1.61 -6.60 -7.94
C ASP A 269 -2.44 -7.78 -8.49
N ARG A 270 -2.27 -8.15 -9.77
CA ARG A 270 -2.93 -9.34 -10.32
C ARG A 270 -2.42 -10.64 -9.68
N GLU A 271 -1.11 -10.77 -9.45
CA GLU A 271 -0.52 -11.96 -8.82
C GLU A 271 -0.90 -12.13 -7.34
N VAL A 272 -1.07 -11.03 -6.61
CA VAL A 272 -1.47 -11.09 -5.19
C VAL A 272 -2.93 -11.55 -5.06
N THR A 273 -3.83 -11.07 -5.92
CA THR A 273 -5.24 -11.54 -5.89
C THR A 273 -5.40 -13.02 -6.26
N THR A 274 -4.62 -13.57 -7.19
CA THR A 274 -4.69 -15.01 -7.51
C THR A 274 -4.14 -15.87 -6.38
N LYS A 275 -3.03 -15.47 -5.73
CA LYS A 275 -2.47 -16.24 -4.60
C LYS A 275 -3.38 -16.25 -3.37
N LEU A 276 -4.15 -15.18 -3.13
CA LEU A 276 -5.13 -15.15 -2.03
C LEU A 276 -6.32 -16.08 -2.27
N ALA A 277 -6.75 -16.25 -3.52
CA ALA A 277 -7.81 -17.19 -3.88
C ALA A 277 -7.35 -18.66 -3.74
N GLU A 278 -6.10 -18.98 -4.05
CA GLU A 278 -5.56 -20.34 -3.88
C GLU A 278 -5.40 -20.73 -2.40
N MET A 279 -4.96 -19.81 -1.52
CA MET A 279 -4.84 -20.11 -0.09
C MET A 279 -6.21 -20.30 0.61
N SER A 280 -7.28 -19.73 0.06
CA SER A 280 -8.63 -19.87 0.66
C SER A 280 -9.22 -21.27 0.46
N LEU A 281 -8.82 -22.02 -0.58
CA LEU A 281 -9.37 -23.35 -0.85
C LEU A 281 -8.71 -24.46 0.00
N ASP A 282 -7.50 -24.23 0.51
CA ASP A 282 -6.78 -25.23 1.32
C ASP A 282 -7.22 -25.29 2.80
N THR A 283 -7.98 -24.29 3.28
CA THR A 283 -8.40 -24.24 4.69
C THR A 283 -9.74 -24.93 4.97
N GLU A 284 -10.62 -25.07 3.98
CA GLU A 284 -11.92 -25.75 4.15
C GLU A 284 -11.80 -27.28 4.22
N SER A 285 -10.73 -27.85 3.66
CA SER A 285 -10.53 -29.32 3.66
C SER A 285 -10.13 -29.89 5.04
N LYS A 286 -9.62 -29.05 5.96
CA LYS A 286 -9.16 -29.52 7.29
C LYS A 286 -10.17 -29.42 8.44
N MET A 287 -11.29 -28.71 8.27
CA MET A 287 -12.28 -28.56 9.36
C MET A 287 -13.41 -29.59 9.37
N SER A 288 -13.48 -30.50 8.39
CA SER A 288 -14.55 -31.52 8.34
C SER A 288 -14.31 -32.76 9.23
N PHE A 289 -13.13 -32.91 9.86
CA PHE A 289 -12.76 -34.14 10.57
C PHE A 289 -12.89 -34.12 12.10
N HIS A 290 -13.45 -33.08 12.73
CA HIS A 290 -13.54 -33.02 14.22
C HIS A 290 -14.95 -32.92 14.80
N LYS A 291 -16.00 -33.27 14.04
CA LYS A 291 -17.39 -33.19 14.52
C LYS A 291 -18.12 -34.53 14.61
N ARG A 292 -17.46 -35.56 15.18
CA ARG A 292 -18.13 -36.75 15.71
C ARG A 292 -17.40 -37.23 16.94
N GLU A 293 -17.91 -36.86 18.11
CA GLU A 293 -17.91 -37.63 19.37
C GLU A 293 -18.18 -36.68 20.54
N ASN A 294 -19.46 -36.34 20.77
CA ASN A 294 -19.94 -36.18 22.14
C ASN A 294 -21.47 -36.18 22.16
N SER A 295 -22.06 -37.37 22.21
CA SER A 295 -23.48 -37.54 22.50
C SER A 295 -23.57 -38.48 23.70
N GLN A 296 -23.67 -37.92 24.90
CA GLN A 296 -23.99 -38.68 26.10
C GLN A 296 -25.52 -38.81 26.23
N PRO A 297 -26.04 -40.00 26.56
CA PRO A 297 -27.46 -40.20 26.82
C PRO A 297 -27.84 -39.69 28.21
N SER A 298 -28.85 -38.82 28.27
CA SER A 298 -29.48 -38.38 29.51
C SER A 298 -30.19 -39.55 30.20
N VAL A 299 -29.81 -39.81 31.46
CA VAL A 299 -30.45 -40.78 32.34
C VAL A 299 -31.68 -40.12 32.97
N GLU A 300 -32.85 -40.66 32.64
CA GLU A 300 -34.14 -40.30 33.21
C GLU A 300 -34.30 -40.97 34.58
N VAL A 301 -34.46 -40.15 35.64
CA VAL A 301 -34.71 -40.63 37.01
C VAL A 301 -36.20 -40.54 37.29
N LYS A 302 -36.78 -41.69 37.66
CA LYS A 302 -38.16 -41.86 38.13
C LYS A 302 -38.38 -41.30 39.53
#